data_AF-A0A0F3IKF4-F1
#
_entry.id   AF-A0A0F3IKF4-F1
#
_cell.length_a   1.000
_cell.length_b   1.000
_cell.length_c   1.000
_cell.angle_alpha   90.00
_cell.angle_beta   90.00
_cell.angle_gamma   90.00
#
_symmetry.space_group_name_H-M   'P 1'
#
loop_
_entity.id
_entity.type
_entity.pdbx_description
1 polymer ?
#
loop_
_entity_poly.entity_id
_entity_poly.type
_entity_poly.pdbx_seq_one_letter_code
_entity_poly.pdbx_strand_id
1 'polypeptide(L)'
;MGKASRKKHQQRYQKNVLEKYGNVKLADAITHLCEPYQQTFGDSDKEYRNLIALTTLSWNAALAEDMETRQKEIDKLLKIVVKERVPLADTGLNDEYNKLIVFIRSIVNDIITRKELYYPNDDRVIVDFTLGTKGSRYHLQVKSIIPQRNAA
;
A
#
# COMPACT_ATOMS: atom_id res chain seq x y z
N MET A 1 13.01 -24.84 22.94
CA MET A 1 11.61 -24.45 22.65
C MET A 1 11.08 -25.17 21.42
N GLY A 2 10.01 -25.96 21.53
CA GLY A 2 9.46 -26.75 20.42
C GLY A 2 8.62 -25.94 19.40
N LYS A 3 8.52 -26.44 18.16
CA LYS A 3 7.78 -25.81 17.04
C LYS A 3 6.32 -25.44 17.39
N ALA A 4 5.65 -26.26 18.22
CA ALA A 4 4.28 -26.01 18.66
C ALA A 4 4.15 -24.77 19.57
N SER A 5 5.14 -24.51 20.43
CA SER A 5 5.15 -23.33 21.32
C SER A 5 5.31 -22.03 20.54
N ARG A 6 6.20 -22.01 19.54
CA ARG A 6 6.40 -20.86 18.64
C ARG A 6 5.12 -20.51 17.85
N LYS A 7 4.43 -21.53 17.32
CA LYS A 7 3.17 -21.35 16.58
C LYS A 7 2.06 -20.73 17.45
N LYS A 8 1.90 -21.21 18.69
CA LYS A 8 0.91 -20.68 19.64
C LYS A 8 1.21 -19.22 20.02
N HIS A 9 2.48 -18.89 20.23
CA HIS A 9 2.90 -17.51 20.52
C HIS A 9 2.60 -16.58 19.33
N GLN A 10 2.95 -16.99 18.12
CA GLN A 10 2.69 -16.22 16.90
C GLN A 10 1.19 -15.99 16.68
N GLN A 11 0.35 -17.00 16.89
CA GLN A 11 -1.11 -16.87 16.76
C GLN A 11 -1.69 -15.89 17.77
N ARG A 12 -1.21 -15.92 19.02
CA ARG A 12 -1.62 -14.95 20.05
C ARG A 12 -1.21 -13.53 19.68
N TYR A 13 0.03 -13.34 19.23
CA TYR A 13 0.50 -12.03 18.76
C TYR A 13 -0.38 -11.51 17.62
N GLN A 14 -0.63 -12.33 16.59
CA GLN A 14 -1.50 -11.94 15.46
C GLN A 14 -2.92 -11.58 15.91
N LYS A 15 -3.49 -12.32 16.86
CA LYS A 15 -4.80 -12.02 17.42
C LYS A 15 -4.82 -10.66 18.13
N ASN A 16 -3.85 -10.42 19.02
CA ASN A 16 -3.76 -9.15 19.75
C ASN A 16 -3.55 -7.96 18.79
N VAL A 17 -2.75 -8.15 17.74
CA VAL A 17 -2.59 -7.14 16.68
C VAL A 17 -3.91 -6.86 15.97
N LEU A 18 -4.65 -7.89 15.57
CA LEU A 18 -5.95 -7.69 14.92
C LEU A 18 -6.94 -6.98 15.84
N GLU A 19 -7.00 -7.36 17.11
CA GLU A 19 -7.87 -6.71 18.11
C GLU A 19 -7.53 -5.21 18.24
N LYS A 20 -6.24 -4.82 18.21
CA LYS A 20 -5.82 -3.41 18.23
C LYS A 20 -6.42 -2.60 17.06
N TYR A 21 -6.59 -3.21 15.89
CA TYR A 21 -7.07 -2.54 14.67
C TYR A 21 -8.49 -2.97 14.29
N GLY A 22 -9.37 -3.18 15.28
CA GLY A 22 -10.79 -3.45 15.04
C GLY A 22 -11.06 -4.75 14.29
N ASN A 23 -10.18 -5.75 14.44
CA ASN A 23 -10.18 -7.02 13.71
C ASN A 23 -9.98 -6.90 12.19
N VAL A 24 -9.47 -5.77 11.70
CA VAL A 24 -9.19 -5.56 10.27
C VAL A 24 -7.82 -6.11 9.90
N LYS A 25 -7.79 -7.05 8.95
CA LYS A 25 -6.54 -7.48 8.33
C LYS A 25 -6.06 -6.42 7.36
N LEU A 26 -4.75 -6.15 7.39
CA LEU A 26 -4.16 -5.15 6.52
C LEU A 26 -4.31 -5.50 5.03
N ALA A 27 -4.29 -6.79 4.68
CA ALA A 27 -4.57 -7.24 3.32
C ALA A 27 -6.00 -6.87 2.85
N ASP A 28 -6.99 -6.98 3.74
CA ASP A 28 -8.38 -6.62 3.42
C ASP A 28 -8.51 -5.10 3.26
N ALA A 29 -7.83 -4.32 4.13
CA ALA A 29 -7.78 -2.86 4.03
C ALA A 29 -7.16 -2.38 2.71
N ILE A 30 -6.01 -2.96 2.32
CA ILE A 30 -5.36 -2.61 1.05
C ILE A 30 -6.21 -3.00 -0.15
N THR A 31 -6.88 -4.16 -0.11
CA THR A 31 -7.79 -4.59 -1.18
C THR A 31 -8.96 -3.61 -1.31
N HIS A 32 -9.60 -3.23 -0.19
CA HIS A 32 -10.69 -2.25 -0.17
C HIS A 32 -10.25 -0.88 -0.74
N LEU A 33 -9.04 -0.42 -0.44
CA LEU A 33 -8.52 0.84 -1.01
C LEU A 33 -8.22 0.74 -2.51
N CYS A 34 -8.02 -0.47 -3.05
CA CYS A 34 -7.76 -0.67 -4.48
C CYS A 34 -9.04 -0.76 -5.32
N GLU A 35 -10.17 -1.18 -4.76
CA GLU A 35 -11.43 -1.42 -5.48
C GLU A 35 -11.83 -0.29 -6.44
N PRO A 36 -11.73 1.02 -6.09
CA PRO A 36 -12.13 2.10 -6.99
C PRO A 36 -11.26 2.25 -8.24
N TYR A 37 -10.06 1.66 -8.26
CA TYR A 37 -9.04 1.89 -9.28
C TYR A 37 -8.73 0.67 -10.15
N GLN A 38 -9.37 -0.47 -9.89
CA GLN A 38 -9.13 -1.70 -10.66
C GLN A 38 -9.38 -1.47 -12.16
N GLN A 39 -10.52 -0.88 -12.51
CA GLN A 39 -10.86 -0.56 -13.90
C GLN A 39 -9.90 0.47 -14.53
N THR A 40 -9.35 1.36 -13.71
CA THR A 40 -8.42 2.42 -14.14
C THR A 40 -7.03 1.89 -14.46
N PHE A 41 -6.56 0.89 -13.71
CA PHE A 41 -5.23 0.30 -13.90
C PHE A 41 -5.23 -0.83 -14.92
N GLY A 42 -6.36 -1.50 -15.11
CA GLY A 42 -6.52 -2.65 -16.02
C GLY A 42 -6.64 -3.97 -15.26
N ASP A 43 -7.10 -5.00 -15.97
CA ASP A 43 -7.50 -6.29 -15.39
C ASP A 43 -6.38 -7.35 -15.40
N SER A 44 -5.16 -7.01 -15.83
CA SER A 44 -4.06 -7.98 -15.82
C SER A 44 -3.44 -8.15 -14.43
N ASP A 45 -2.90 -9.35 -14.15
CA ASP A 45 -2.12 -9.64 -12.92
C ASP A 45 -1.04 -8.58 -12.64
N LYS A 46 -0.37 -8.11 -13.70
CA LYS A 46 0.68 -7.09 -13.61
C LYS A 46 0.11 -5.74 -13.18
N GLU A 47 -1.00 -5.31 -13.77
CA GLU A 47 -1.65 -4.05 -13.44
C GLU A 47 -2.23 -4.05 -12.03
N TYR A 48 -2.87 -5.15 -11.64
CA TYR A 48 -3.37 -5.30 -10.28
C TYR A 48 -2.22 -5.31 -9.26
N ARG A 49 -1.12 -6.01 -9.54
CA ARG A 49 0.08 -5.98 -8.69
C ARG A 49 0.65 -4.56 -8.56
N ASN A 50 0.66 -3.78 -9.63
CA ASN A 50 1.12 -2.40 -9.61
C ASN A 50 0.18 -1.49 -8.80
N LEU A 51 -1.13 -1.72 -8.86
CA LEU A 51 -2.11 -1.03 -8.02
C LEU A 51 -1.90 -1.37 -6.54
N ILE A 52 -1.73 -2.65 -6.18
CA ILE A 52 -1.40 -3.05 -4.79
C ILE A 52 -0.11 -2.36 -4.31
N ALA A 53 0.92 -2.30 -5.16
CA ALA A 53 2.18 -1.63 -4.82
C ALA A 53 1.96 -0.13 -4.57
N LEU A 54 1.24 0.56 -5.47
CA LEU A 54 0.91 1.98 -5.32
C LEU A 54 0.12 2.25 -4.04
N THR A 55 -0.89 1.44 -3.75
CA THR A 55 -1.72 1.56 -2.55
C THR A 55 -0.92 1.31 -1.28
N THR A 56 -0.03 0.32 -1.29
CA THR A 56 0.88 0.01 -0.17
C THR A 56 1.82 1.18 0.14
N LEU A 57 2.35 1.80 -0.90
CA LEU A 57 3.25 2.93 -0.75
C LEU A 57 2.52 4.19 -0.32
N SER A 58 1.32 4.43 -0.85
CA SER A 58 0.42 5.52 -0.44
C SER A 58 0.00 5.37 1.02
N TRP A 59 -0.29 4.15 1.46
CA TRP A 59 -0.56 3.83 2.86
C TRP A 59 0.59 4.28 3.77
N ASN A 60 1.83 3.94 3.42
CA ASN A 60 3.00 4.34 4.21
C ASN A 60 3.22 5.86 4.17
N ALA A 61 3.01 6.52 3.03
CA ALA A 61 3.10 7.97 2.92
C ALA A 61 2.08 8.69 3.82
N ALA A 62 0.89 8.11 4.01
CA ALA A 62 -0.11 8.64 4.93
C ALA A 62 0.34 8.61 6.40
N LEU A 63 1.32 7.77 6.75
CA LEU A 63 1.86 7.66 8.12
C LEU A 63 2.93 8.72 8.44
N ALA A 64 3.38 9.50 7.46
CA ALA A 64 4.31 10.59 7.69
C ALA A 64 3.72 11.61 8.68
N GLU A 65 4.56 12.06 9.63
CA GLU A 65 4.16 12.97 10.71
C GLU A 65 3.98 14.41 10.25
N ASP A 66 4.63 14.76 9.13
CA ASP A 66 4.58 16.08 8.53
C ASP A 66 4.33 16.00 7.01
N MET A 67 3.80 17.10 6.47
CA MET A 67 3.43 17.22 5.07
C MET A 67 4.64 17.22 4.13
N GLU A 68 5.81 17.68 4.57
CA GLU A 68 7.00 17.72 3.73
C GLU A 68 7.53 16.31 3.47
N THR A 69 7.65 15.49 4.52
CA THR A 69 8.02 14.08 4.45
C THR A 69 7.01 13.30 3.61
N ARG A 70 5.71 13.54 3.81
CA ARG A 70 4.65 12.95 2.99
C ARG A 70 4.85 13.23 1.50
N GLN A 71 5.08 14.49 1.13
CA GLN A 71 5.26 14.87 -0.27
C GLN A 71 6.55 14.28 -0.87
N LYS A 72 7.64 14.23 -0.10
CA LYS A 72 8.89 13.58 -0.53
C LYS A 72 8.69 12.11 -0.84
N GLU A 73 7.94 11.39 0.00
CA GLU A 73 7.61 10.00 -0.26
C GLU A 73 6.77 9.90 -1.54
N ILE A 74 5.67 10.65 -1.66
CA ILE A 74 4.82 10.66 -2.86
C ILE A 74 5.64 10.92 -4.13
N ASP A 75 6.51 11.93 -4.14
CA ASP A 75 7.37 12.27 -5.28
C ASP A 75 8.30 11.11 -5.67
N LYS A 76 8.85 10.40 -4.68
CA LYS A 76 9.67 9.21 -4.90
C LYS A 76 8.84 8.07 -5.51
N LEU A 77 7.61 7.87 -5.05
CA LEU A 77 6.68 6.87 -5.62
C LEU A 77 6.38 7.17 -7.08
N LEU A 78 6.03 8.41 -7.40
CA LEU A 78 5.69 8.84 -8.76
C LEU A 78 6.86 8.59 -9.72
N LYS A 79 8.10 8.89 -9.29
CA LYS A 79 9.30 8.62 -10.10
C LYS A 79 9.50 7.14 -10.40
N ILE A 80 9.16 6.24 -9.47
CA ILE A 80 9.30 4.79 -9.67
C ILE A 80 8.21 4.29 -10.64
N VAL A 81 6.95 4.59 -10.34
CA VAL A 81 5.79 4.06 -11.09
C VAL A 81 5.77 4.59 -12.53
N VAL A 82 6.10 5.86 -12.74
CA VAL A 82 6.09 6.45 -14.08
C VAL A 82 7.26 5.95 -14.93
N LYS A 83 8.46 5.75 -14.35
CA LYS A 83 9.59 5.14 -15.07
C LYS A 83 9.30 3.72 -15.55
N GLU A 84 8.52 2.95 -14.80
CA GLU A 84 8.14 1.59 -15.24
C GLU A 84 7.08 1.58 -16.34
N ARG A 85 6.27 2.64 -16.45
CA ARG A 85 5.19 2.74 -17.44
C ARG A 85 5.59 3.45 -18.73
N VAL A 86 6.56 4.34 -18.67
CA VAL A 86 7.07 5.08 -19.83
C VAL A 86 8.55 4.78 -19.99
N PRO A 87 8.96 3.93 -20.94
CA PRO A 87 10.36 3.77 -21.29
C PRO A 87 10.90 5.15 -21.66
N LEU A 88 11.98 5.57 -21.01
CA LEU A 88 12.69 6.82 -21.29
C LEU A 88 13.39 6.70 -22.66
N ALA A 89 12.62 6.63 -23.75
CA ALA A 89 13.12 6.83 -25.09
C ALA A 89 13.20 8.35 -25.31
N ASP A 90 14.33 8.94 -24.91
CA ASP A 90 15.00 10.16 -25.42
C ASP A 90 14.18 11.33 -26.01
N THR A 91 12.92 11.50 -25.66
CA THR A 91 12.09 12.64 -26.05
C THR A 91 11.76 13.41 -24.77
N GLY A 92 12.40 14.56 -24.59
CA GLY A 92 12.29 15.40 -23.41
C GLY A 92 10.85 15.56 -22.92
N LEU A 93 10.68 15.54 -21.60
CA LEU A 93 9.47 15.86 -20.82
C LEU A 93 8.22 16.12 -21.68
N ASN A 94 7.69 15.06 -22.30
CA ASN A 94 6.53 15.22 -23.17
C ASN A 94 5.30 15.50 -22.29
N ASP A 95 4.31 16.21 -22.83
CA ASP A 95 3.09 16.54 -22.08
C ASP A 95 2.37 15.30 -21.53
N GLU A 96 2.50 14.14 -22.17
CA GLU A 96 1.92 12.87 -21.70
C GLU A 96 2.57 12.36 -20.40
N TYR A 97 3.89 12.52 -20.24
CA TYR A 97 4.61 12.19 -19.02
C TYR A 97 4.12 13.06 -17.86
N ASN A 98 3.96 14.36 -18.09
CA ASN A 98 3.45 15.29 -17.08
C ASN A 98 1.98 15.00 -16.74
N LYS A 99 1.13 14.73 -17.73
CA LYS A 99 -0.27 14.31 -17.52
C LYS A 99 -0.35 13.03 -16.70
N LEU A 100 0.50 12.04 -17.00
CA LEU A 100 0.54 10.78 -16.25
C LEU A 100 0.98 10.99 -14.80
N ILE A 101 1.99 11.84 -14.55
CA ILE A 101 2.39 12.20 -13.18
C ILE A 101 1.22 12.82 -12.41
N VAL A 102 0.55 13.81 -13.00
CA VAL A 102 -0.60 14.50 -12.38
C VAL A 102 -1.72 13.51 -12.08
N PHE A 103 -2.00 12.62 -13.03
CA PHE A 103 -3.01 11.57 -12.88
C PHE A 103 -2.67 10.60 -11.74
N ILE A 104 -1.48 10.00 -11.73
CA ILE A 104 -1.09 9.07 -10.65
C ILE A 104 -1.03 9.79 -9.30
N ARG A 105 -0.59 11.06 -9.26
CA ARG A 105 -0.60 11.87 -8.03
C ARG A 105 -2.01 12.05 -7.49
N SER A 106 -3.00 12.28 -8.35
CA SER A 106 -4.40 12.40 -7.93
C SER A 106 -4.90 11.10 -7.27
N ILE A 107 -4.54 9.94 -7.82
CA ILE A 107 -4.90 8.62 -7.28
C ILE A 107 -4.21 8.39 -5.93
N VAL A 108 -2.91 8.70 -5.81
CA VAL A 108 -2.18 8.58 -4.55
C VAL A 108 -2.82 9.42 -3.45
N ASN A 109 -3.17 10.68 -3.77
CA ASN A 109 -3.82 11.56 -2.81
C ASN A 109 -5.19 11.03 -2.38
N ASP A 110 -6.02 10.53 -3.32
CA ASP A 110 -7.32 9.95 -2.97
C ASP A 110 -7.16 8.68 -2.13
N ILE A 111 -6.18 7.80 -2.42
CA ILE A 111 -5.86 6.64 -1.58
C ILE A 111 -5.49 7.08 -0.15
N ILE A 112 -4.64 8.10 -0.01
CA ILE A 112 -4.25 8.64 1.30
C ILE A 112 -5.47 9.16 2.05
N THR A 113 -6.30 9.98 1.42
CA THR A 113 -7.52 10.53 2.02
C THR A 113 -8.49 9.41 2.44
N ARG A 114 -8.67 8.38 1.60
CA ARG A 114 -9.50 7.21 1.94
C ARG A 114 -8.89 6.39 3.08
N LYS A 115 -7.58 6.21 3.12
CA LYS A 115 -6.88 5.56 4.24
C LYS A 115 -7.18 6.31 5.53
N GLU A 116 -7.03 7.63 5.54
CA GLU A 116 -7.29 8.48 6.71
C GLU A 116 -8.76 8.44 7.14
N LEU A 117 -9.69 8.35 6.18
CA LEU A 117 -11.12 8.24 6.45
C LEU A 117 -11.53 6.88 7.03
N TYR A 118 -11.13 5.77 6.39
CA TYR A 118 -11.58 4.42 6.75
C TYR A 118 -10.69 3.73 7.80
N TYR A 119 -9.42 4.10 7.87
CA TYR A 119 -8.40 3.49 8.74
C TYR A 119 -7.56 4.55 9.49
N PRO A 120 -8.20 5.50 10.21
CA PRO A 120 -7.51 6.62 10.86
C PRO A 120 -6.50 6.17 11.92
N ASN A 121 -6.82 5.11 12.67
CA ASN A 121 -6.02 4.61 13.79
C ASN A 121 -5.03 3.50 13.40
N ASP A 122 -4.93 3.20 12.11
CA ASP A 122 -4.03 2.16 11.63
C ASP A 122 -2.67 2.75 11.27
N ASP A 123 -1.70 2.50 12.14
CA ASP A 123 -0.32 2.96 12.07
C ASP A 123 0.64 1.85 11.59
N ARG A 124 0.12 0.70 11.12
CA ARG A 124 0.95 -0.40 10.63
C ARG A 124 1.73 0.04 9.40
N VAL A 125 3.06 -0.02 9.45
CA VAL A 125 3.93 0.25 8.30
C VAL A 125 4.05 -1.02 7.48
N ILE A 126 3.75 -0.96 6.20
CA ILE A 126 3.87 -2.10 5.30
C ILE A 126 5.31 -2.22 4.83
N VAL A 127 5.88 -3.41 4.98
CA VAL A 127 7.27 -3.71 4.60
C VAL A 127 7.31 -4.44 3.26
N ASP A 128 6.37 -5.34 3.03
CA ASP A 128 6.36 -6.22 1.87
C ASP A 128 4.95 -6.78 1.64
N PHE A 129 4.65 -7.18 0.41
CA PHE A 129 3.43 -7.87 0.07
C PHE A 129 3.69 -9.00 -0.92
N THR A 130 2.88 -10.04 -0.83
CA THR A 130 2.88 -11.13 -1.78
C THR A 130 1.48 -11.28 -2.35
N LEU A 131 1.38 -11.24 -3.67
CA LEU A 131 0.16 -11.49 -4.41
C LEU A 131 0.27 -12.87 -5.04
N GLY A 132 -0.56 -13.81 -4.59
CA GLY A 132 -0.71 -15.12 -5.20
C GLY A 132 -2.10 -15.27 -5.81
N THR A 133 -2.30 -16.38 -6.51
CA THR A 133 -3.63 -16.82 -6.97
C THR A 133 -4.05 -18.03 -6.16
N LYS A 134 -5.30 -18.05 -5.70
CA LYS A 134 -5.91 -19.22 -5.06
C LYS A 134 -7.21 -19.54 -5.79
N GLY A 135 -7.11 -20.43 -6.78
CA GLY A 135 -8.19 -20.65 -7.74
C GLY A 135 -8.33 -19.44 -8.66
N SER A 136 -9.56 -18.93 -8.83
CA SER A 136 -9.87 -17.75 -9.66
C SER A 136 -9.75 -16.40 -8.93
N ARG A 137 -9.28 -16.38 -7.67
CA ARG A 137 -9.19 -15.15 -6.87
C ARG A 137 -7.75 -14.84 -6.50
N TYR A 138 -7.42 -13.55 -6.53
CA TYR A 138 -6.19 -13.05 -5.95
C TYR A 138 -6.19 -13.25 -4.43
N HIS A 139 -5.04 -13.66 -3.91
CA HIS A 139 -4.78 -13.79 -2.49
C HIS A 139 -3.63 -12.87 -2.12
N LEU A 140 -3.96 -11.78 -1.41
CA LEU A 140 -2.98 -10.82 -0.91
C LEU A 140 -2.51 -11.21 0.49
N GLN A 141 -1.20 -11.24 0.67
CA GLN A 141 -0.53 -11.31 1.97
C GLN A 141 0.28 -10.05 2.17
N VAL A 142 0.14 -9.43 3.34
CA VAL A 142 0.86 -8.20 3.71
C VAL A 142 1.71 -8.47 4.93
N LYS A 143 2.99 -8.10 4.86
CA LYS A 143 3.91 -8.07 6.00
C LYS A 143 4.03 -6.64 6.48
N SER A 144 3.83 -6.43 7.77
CA SER A 144 3.86 -5.11 8.39
C SER A 144 4.58 -5.12 9.72
N ILE A 145 5.08 -3.96 10.12
CA ILE A 145 5.59 -3.67 11.46
C ILE A 145 4.64 -2.69 12.16
N ILE A 146 4.54 -2.82 13.47
CA ILE A 146 3.82 -1.85 14.31
C ILE A 146 4.87 -0.93 14.92
N PRO A 147 4.81 0.39 14.66
CA PRO A 147 5.71 1.34 15.27
C PRO A 147 5.61 1.25 16.80
N GLN A 148 6.76 1.18 17.48
CA GLN A 148 6.79 1.41 18.93
C GLN A 148 6.77 2.91 19.16
N ARG A 149 5.58 3.52 19.16
CA ARG A 149 5.43 4.87 19.69
C ARG A 149 5.44 4.74 21.21
N ASN A 150 6.53 5.21 21.84
CA ASN A 150 6.55 5.40 23.28
C ASN A 150 5.37 6.32 23.61
N ALA A 151 4.46 5.84 24.46
CA ALA A 151 3.42 6.71 25.02
C ALA A 151 4.14 7.85 25.75
N ALA A 152 3.98 9.07 25.23
CA ALA A 152 4.37 10.29 25.92
C ALA A 152 3.39 10.56 27.07
#